data_AF-A0A0X8HRM0-F1
#
_entry.id   AF-A0A0X8HRM0-F1
#
_cell.length_a   1.000
_cell.length_b   1.000
_cell.length_c   1.000
_cell.angle_alpha   90.00
_cell.angle_beta   90.00
_cell.angle_gamma   90.00
#
_symmetry.space_group_name_H-M   'P 1'
#
loop_
_entity.id
_entity.type
_entity.pdbx_description
1 polymer ?
#
loop_
_entity_poly.entity_id
_entity_poly.type
_entity_poly.pdbx_seq_one_letter_code
_entity_poly.pdbx_strand_id
1 'polypeptide(L)'
;MTITAAAPTRNSILSLYREFLRNSKQLNNYNFREYFLRRSKHTFRELAQKEDKVNIKEQFEQLQRELAVLKRQRTISQMYTFDKLVVERVDHGKH
;
A
#
# COMPACT_ATOMS: atom_id res chain seq x y z
N MET A 1 2.23 26.68 -19.01
CA MET A 1 1.03 26.76 -18.15
C MET A 1 1.15 25.70 -17.07
N THR A 2 1.51 26.09 -15.85
CA THR A 2 1.57 25.19 -14.71
C THR A 2 0.15 24.96 -14.20
N ILE A 3 -0.37 23.73 -14.34
CA ILE A 3 -1.63 23.35 -13.73
C ILE A 3 -1.37 23.22 -12.23
N THR A 4 -1.80 24.21 -11.45
CA THR A 4 -1.75 24.13 -9.99
C THR A 4 -2.72 23.04 -9.55
N ALA A 5 -2.24 21.79 -9.43
CA ALA A 5 -3.08 20.67 -9.02
C ALA A 5 -3.74 20.98 -7.67
N ALA A 6 -5.07 20.89 -7.65
CA ALA A 6 -5.89 21.17 -6.47
C ALA A 6 -5.49 20.25 -5.31
N ALA A 7 -5.67 20.72 -4.07
CA ALA A 7 -5.42 19.91 -2.89
C ALA A 7 -6.24 18.61 -2.94
N PRO A 8 -5.65 17.46 -2.55
CA PRO A 8 -6.34 16.18 -2.63
C PRO A 8 -7.55 16.16 -1.71
N THR A 9 -8.68 15.67 -2.21
CA THR A 9 -9.90 15.54 -1.41
C THR A 9 -9.80 14.34 -0.45
N ARG A 10 -10.60 14.35 0.62
CA ARG A 10 -10.71 13.21 1.54
C ARG A 10 -11.02 11.89 0.81
N ASN A 11 -11.88 11.95 -0.21
CA ASN A 11 -12.23 10.77 -1.01
C ASN A 11 -11.04 10.26 -1.82
N SER A 12 -10.22 11.16 -2.38
CA SER A 12 -8.98 10.79 -3.09
C SER A 12 -8.00 10.07 -2.17
N ILE A 13 -7.81 10.58 -0.94
CA ILE A 13 -6.94 9.96 0.08
C ILE A 13 -7.46 8.57 0.46
N LEU A 14 -8.77 8.43 0.70
CA LEU A 14 -9.38 7.14 1.04
C LEU A 14 -9.31 6.13 -0.12
N SER A 15 -9.45 6.59 -1.36
CA SER A 15 -9.27 5.74 -2.54
C SER A 15 -7.83 5.22 -2.61
N LEU A 16 -6.86 6.12 -2.42
CA LEU A 16 -5.44 5.76 -2.42
C LEU A 16 -5.13 4.73 -1.32
N TYR A 17 -5.64 4.95 -0.10
CA TYR A 17 -5.49 4.00 1.01
C TYR A 17 -6.03 2.60 0.66
N ARG A 18 -7.22 2.52 0.07
CA ARG A 18 -7.81 1.24 -0.35
C ARG A 18 -6.96 0.56 -1.42
N GLU A 19 -6.39 1.32 -2.34
CA GLU A 19 -5.48 0.78 -3.34
C GLU A 19 -4.20 0.20 -2.73
N PHE A 20 -3.61 0.87 -1.73
CA PHE A 20 -2.49 0.33 -0.97
C PHE A 20 -2.85 -1.01 -0.31
N LEU A 21 -3.93 -1.04 0.47
CA LEU A 21 -4.36 -2.27 1.15
C LEU A 21 -4.64 -3.40 0.16
N ARG A 22 -5.29 -3.10 -0.97
CA ARG A 22 -5.61 -4.11 -1.99
C ARG A 22 -4.35 -4.69 -2.62
N ASN A 23 -3.36 -3.87 -2.97
CA ASN A 23 -2.13 -4.38 -3.58
C ASN A 23 -1.24 -5.11 -2.56
N SER A 24 -1.16 -4.63 -1.32
CA SER A 24 -0.41 -5.30 -0.26
C SER A 24 -0.94 -6.71 0.03
N LYS A 25 -2.27 -6.88 0.06
CA LYS A 25 -2.91 -8.21 0.27
C LYS A 25 -2.59 -9.23 -0.82
N GLN A 26 -2.24 -8.77 -2.02
CA GLN A 26 -1.99 -9.62 -3.19
C GLN A 26 -0.51 -9.98 -3.37
N LEU A 27 0.33 -9.58 -2.41
CA LEU A 27 1.69 -10.09 -2.30
C LEU A 27 1.65 -11.52 -1.76
N ASN A 28 2.40 -12.41 -2.39
CA ASN A 28 2.40 -13.84 -2.05
C ASN A 28 3.18 -14.10 -0.76
N ASN A 29 4.35 -13.48 -0.61
CA ASN A 29 5.19 -13.61 0.58
C ASN A 29 4.52 -12.95 1.80
N TYR A 30 4.33 -13.73 2.88
CA TYR A 30 3.71 -13.25 4.12
C TYR A 30 4.41 -12.03 4.72
N ASN A 31 5.74 -12.04 4.84
CA ASN A 31 6.46 -10.94 5.47
C ASN A 31 6.25 -9.63 4.72
N PHE A 32 6.30 -9.67 3.39
CA PHE A 32 6.05 -8.48 2.59
C PHE A 32 4.60 -8.04 2.69
N ARG A 33 3.64 -8.96 2.54
CA ARG A 33 2.20 -8.67 2.70
C ARG A 33 1.93 -7.96 4.04
N GLU A 34 2.38 -8.53 5.15
CA GLU A 34 2.15 -7.98 6.48
C GLU A 34 2.90 -6.67 6.72
N TYR A 35 4.15 -6.56 6.25
CA TYR A 35 4.90 -5.32 6.32
C TYR A 35 4.18 -4.17 5.61
N PHE A 36 3.81 -4.37 4.34
CA PHE A 36 3.16 -3.32 3.55
C PHE A 36 1.77 -2.99 4.09
N LEU A 37 1.02 -3.96 4.63
CA LEU A 37 -0.25 -3.71 5.32
C LEU A 37 -0.08 -2.85 6.56
N ARG A 38 0.87 -3.20 7.44
CA ARG A 38 1.15 -2.44 8.67
C ARG A 38 1.65 -1.03 8.33
N ARG A 39 2.60 -0.92 7.40
CA ARG A 39 3.15 0.37 6.96
C ARG A 39 2.07 1.26 6.36
N SER A 40 1.22 0.73 5.47
CA SER A 40 0.11 1.51 4.89
C SER A 40 -0.85 2.02 5.98
N LYS A 41 -1.27 1.15 6.91
CA LYS A 41 -2.15 1.57 8.02
C LYS A 41 -1.52 2.68 8.86
N HIS A 42 -0.23 2.55 9.19
CA HIS A 42 0.50 3.54 9.97
C HIS A 42 0.58 4.88 9.23
N THR A 43 1.08 4.88 8.00
CA THR A 43 1.30 6.10 7.21
C THR A 43 0.00 6.88 6.97
N PHE A 44 -1.11 6.19 6.66
CA PHE A 44 -2.39 6.86 6.46
C PHE A 44 -3.03 7.33 7.78
N ARG A 45 -2.75 6.68 8.91
CA ARG A 45 -3.17 7.16 10.24
C ARG A 45 -2.40 8.43 10.62
N GLU A 46 -1.09 8.46 10.40
CA GLU A 46 -0.26 9.64 10.63
C GLU A 46 -0.71 10.80 9.73
N LEU A 47 -0.96 10.54 8.44
CA LEU A 47 -1.48 11.54 7.50
C LEU A 47 -2.82 12.12 7.97
N ALA A 48 -3.69 11.31 8.58
CA ALA A 48 -4.97 11.76 9.09
C ALA A 48 -4.87 12.58 10.40
N GLN A 49 -3.79 12.41 11.17
CA GLN A 49 -3.53 13.13 12.41
C GLN A 49 -2.79 14.47 12.19
N LYS A 50 -2.09 14.62 11.07
CA LYS A 50 -1.40 15.87 10.73
C LYS A 50 -2.41 16.96 10.35
N GLU A 51 -2.38 18.07 11.09
CA GLU A 51 -3.24 19.24 10.85
C GLU A 51 -2.72 20.15 9.71
N ASP A 52 -1.43 20.03 9.36
CA ASP A 52 -0.77 20.86 8.36
C ASP A 52 -1.20 20.53 6.93
N LYS A 53 -2.15 21.32 6.43
CA LYS A 53 -2.69 21.20 5.06
C LYS A 53 -1.67 21.49 3.96
N VAL A 54 -0.59 22.22 4.27
CA VAL A 54 0.43 22.63 3.29
C VAL A 54 1.19 21.42 2.74
N ASN A 55 1.48 20.41 3.57
CA ASN A 55 2.29 19.27 3.17
C ASN A 55 1.47 18.09 2.61
N ILE A 56 0.13 18.14 2.72
CA ILE A 56 -0.74 17.02 2.30
C ILE A 56 -0.63 16.75 0.81
N LYS A 57 -0.50 17.78 -0.03
CA LYS A 57 -0.38 17.61 -1.48
C LYS A 57 0.90 16.86 -1.85
N GLU A 58 2.04 17.29 -1.33
CA GLU A 58 3.33 16.65 -1.58
C GLU A 58 3.36 15.21 -1.07
N GLN A 59 2.83 14.97 0.13
CA GLN A 59 2.70 13.62 0.68
C GLN A 59 1.78 12.75 -0.17
N PHE A 60 0.68 13.30 -0.68
CA PHE A 60 -0.23 12.57 -1.55
C PHE A 60 0.44 12.17 -2.87
N GLU A 61 1.17 13.09 -3.51
CA GLU A 61 1.93 12.79 -4.73
C GLU A 61 3.03 11.75 -4.47
N GLN A 62 3.70 11.82 -3.32
CA GLN A 62 4.67 10.81 -2.89
C GLN A 62 4.03 9.43 -2.71
N LEU A 63 2.88 9.36 -2.05
CA LEU A 63 2.13 8.11 -1.88
C LEU A 63 1.64 7.54 -3.22
N GLN A 64 1.31 8.38 -4.20
CA GLN A 64 0.99 7.91 -5.55
C GLN A 64 2.20 7.24 -6.22
N ARG A 65 3.40 7.80 -6.08
CA ARG A 65 4.64 7.19 -6.57
C ARG A 65 4.94 5.86 -5.87
N GLU A 66 4.77 5.81 -4.55
CA GLU A 66 4.94 4.59 -3.76
C GLU A 66 3.92 3.50 -4.14
N LEU A 67 2.67 3.87 -4.43
CA LEU A 67 1.67 2.94 -4.92
C LEU A 67 2.09 2.33 -6.26
N ALA A 68 2.70 3.11 -7.15
CA ALA A 68 3.21 2.59 -8.42
C ALA A 68 4.33 1.56 -8.19
N VAL A 69 5.21 1.79 -7.21
CA VAL A 69 6.22 0.80 -6.79
C VAL A 69 5.55 -0.45 -6.24
N LEU A 70 4.59 -0.31 -5.32
CA LEU A 70 3.87 -1.43 -4.72
C LEU A 70 3.14 -2.27 -5.79
N LYS A 71 2.53 -1.64 -6.80
CA LYS A 71 1.90 -2.33 -7.93
C LYS A 71 2.91 -3.19 -8.71
N ARG A 72 4.12 -2.66 -8.98
CA ARG A 72 5.19 -3.44 -9.63
C ARG A 72 5.66 -4.60 -8.75
N GLN A 73 5.87 -4.35 -7.45
CA GLN A 73 6.29 -5.38 -6.50
C GLN A 73 5.25 -6.50 -6.36
N ARG A 74 3.97 -6.15 -6.40
CA ARG A 74 2.88 -7.12 -6.48
C ARG A 74 3.02 -8.01 -7.72
N THR A 75 3.19 -7.42 -8.90
CA THR A 75 3.36 -8.19 -10.14
C THR A 75 4.58 -9.11 -10.07
N ILE A 76 5.73 -8.60 -9.60
CA ILE A 76 6.95 -9.40 -9.43
C ILE A 76 6.72 -10.56 -8.45
N SER A 77 6.07 -10.29 -7.31
CA SER A 77 5.75 -11.33 -6.32
C SER A 77 4.82 -12.42 -6.87
N GLN A 78 4.01 -12.10 -7.89
CA GLN A 78 3.14 -13.07 -8.57
C GLN A 78 3.88 -13.87 -9.63
N MET A 79 4.88 -13.28 -10.28
CA MET A 79 5.74 -13.95 -11.27
C MET A 79 6.74 -14.90 -10.61
N TYR A 80 7.29 -14.51 -9.46
CA TYR A 80 8.27 -15.27 -8.71
C TYR A 80 7.67 -15.68 -7.37
N THR A 81 7.05 -16.85 -7.36
CA THR A 81 6.57 -17.48 -6.13
C THR A 81 7.73 -18.15 -5.40
N PHE A 82 7.81 -17.91 -4.09
CA PHE A 82 8.73 -18.60 -3.19
C PHE A 82 7.98 -19.67 -2.42
N ASP A 83 8.70 -20.66 -1.89
CA ASP A 83 8.12 -21.61 -0.95
C ASP A 83 7.53 -20.88 0.26
N LYS A 84 6.37 -21.36 0.71
CA LYS A 84 5.69 -20.80 1.87
C LYS A 84 6.60 -20.92 3.10
N LEU A 85 6.71 -19.82 3.86
CA LEU A 85 7.47 -19.81 5.11
C LEU A 85 6.76 -20.69 6.16
N VAL A 86 7.51 -21.20 7.16
CA VAL A 86 6.95 -22.02 8.26
C VAL A 86 5.84 -21.31 9.04
N VAL A 87 5.86 -19.97 9.07
CA VAL A 87 4.83 -19.14 9.69
C VAL A 87 3.52 -19.09 8.89
N GLU A 88 3.57 -19.42 7.61
CA GLU A 88 2.37 -19.57 6.78
C GLU A 88 1.79 -20.96 7.05
N ARG A 89 0.50 -21.02 7.42
CA ARG A 89 -0.18 -22.30 7.60
C ARG A 89 -0.08 -23.09 6.30
N VAL A 90 0.60 -24.23 6.35
CA VAL A 90 0.42 -25.31 5.39
C VAL A 90 -0.97 -25.85 5.66
N ASP A 91 -1.91 -25.60 4.74
CA ASP A 91 -3.16 -26.36 4.72
C ASP A 91 -2.77 -27.81 4.44
N HIS A 92 -2.56 -28.58 5.50
CA HIS A 92 -2.59 -30.02 5.42
C HIS A 92 -4.02 -30.36 5.03
N GLY A 93 -4.24 -30.61 3.74
CA GLY A 93 -5.52 -31.04 3.21
C GLY A 93 -6.09 -32.13 4.10
N LYS A 94 -7.32 -31.94 4.58
CA LYS A 94 -8.03 -32.97 5.33
C LYS A 94 -8.20 -34.16 4.39
N HIS A 95 -7.38 -35.19 4.56
CA HIS A 95 -7.63 -36.54 4.08
C HIS A 95 -8.43 -37.28 5.12
#